data_AF-A0A354BF91-F1
#
_entry.id   AF-A0A354BF91-F1
#
_cell.length_a   1.000
_cell.length_b   1.000
_cell.length_c   1.000
_cell.angle_alpha   90.00
_cell.angle_beta   90.00
_cell.angle_gamma   90.00
#
_symmetry.space_group_name_H-M   'P 1'
#
loop_
_entity.id
_entity.type
_entity.pdbx_description
1 polymer ?
#
loop_
_entity_poly.entity_id
_entity_poly.type
_entity_poly.pdbx_seq_one_letter_code
_entity_poly.pdbx_strand_id
1 'polypeptide(L)'
;TYGFLGYPVLQAADILLYKPDFVPVGKDQLPHLELTRELARRFNDIYKTSVFPEPKEHLTKFPKVIGTDGRKMSKSYHNTINLSDTEPAVRQKLKTMVTDPARVRRTDPGNPDLCPVYEFHKIYSPQGTQDQINKDCRTAAIGCIDCKKLVADRLVEQLTPIWDIRAKLT
;
A
#
# COMPACT_ATOMS: atom_id res chain seq x y z
N THR A 1 -26.85 -1.43 -6.38
CA THR A 1 -27.92 -2.22 -5.73
C THR A 1 -28.21 -1.63 -4.35
N TYR A 2 -29.33 -1.96 -3.72
CA TYR A 2 -29.61 -1.51 -2.33
C TYR A 2 -28.48 -1.91 -1.37
N GLY A 3 -27.96 -3.13 -1.50
CA GLY A 3 -26.82 -3.59 -0.69
C GLY A 3 -25.56 -2.74 -0.84
N PHE A 4 -25.29 -2.22 -2.05
CA PHE A 4 -24.15 -1.32 -2.27
C PHE A 4 -24.38 0.06 -1.65
N LEU A 5 -25.60 0.59 -1.71
CA LEU A 5 -25.97 1.85 -1.07
C LEU A 5 -25.91 1.74 0.47
N GLY A 6 -26.35 0.61 1.03
CA GLY A 6 -26.37 0.34 2.47
C GLY A 6 -25.03 -0.14 3.05
N TYR A 7 -24.01 -0.36 2.22
CA TYR A 7 -22.71 -0.88 2.67
C TYR A 7 -22.08 -0.05 3.82
N PRO A 8 -22.10 1.29 3.81
CA PRO A 8 -21.55 2.08 4.91
C PRO A 8 -22.28 1.85 6.26
N VAL A 9 -23.58 1.51 6.22
CA VAL A 9 -24.34 1.17 7.43
C VAL A 9 -23.97 -0.22 7.95
N LEU A 10 -23.74 -1.18 7.04
CA LEU A 10 -23.21 -2.50 7.41
C LEU A 10 -21.81 -2.36 8.04
N GLN A 11 -20.93 -1.56 7.44
CA GLN A 11 -19.62 -1.26 7.98
C GLN A 11 -19.69 -0.60 9.37
N ALA A 12 -20.64 0.31 9.59
CA ALA A 12 -20.87 0.89 10.90
C ALA A 12 -21.32 -0.15 11.94
N ALA A 13 -22.20 -1.09 11.55
CA ALA A 13 -22.60 -2.19 12.42
C ALA A 13 -21.42 -3.09 12.79
N ASP A 14 -20.57 -3.44 11.81
CA ASP A 14 -19.36 -4.23 12.02
C ASP A 14 -18.39 -3.55 13.00
N ILE A 15 -18.24 -2.22 12.91
CA ILE A 15 -17.36 -1.46 13.82
C ILE A 15 -17.97 -1.37 15.21
N LEU A 16 -19.21 -0.87 15.33
CA LEU A 16 -19.81 -0.54 16.62
C LEU A 16 -20.12 -1.77 17.48
N LEU A 17 -20.35 -2.94 16.86
CA LEU A 17 -20.58 -4.20 17.57
C LEU A 17 -19.43 -4.54 18.53
N TYR A 18 -18.18 -4.28 18.12
CA TYR A 18 -16.99 -4.58 18.92
C TYR A 18 -16.48 -3.40 19.74
N LYS A 19 -17.13 -2.23 19.64
CA LYS A 19 -16.82 -1.01 20.42
C LYS A 19 -15.32 -0.63 20.45
N PRO A 20 -14.64 -0.53 19.29
CA PRO A 20 -13.22 -0.24 19.25
C PRO A 20 -12.94 1.23 19.59
N ASP A 21 -11.79 1.48 20.23
CA ASP A 21 -11.26 2.84 20.40
C ASP A 21 -10.75 3.43 19.07
N PHE A 22 -10.18 2.57 18.20
CA PHE A 22 -9.55 2.97 16.95
C PHE A 22 -9.91 2.03 15.80
N VAL A 23 -10.03 2.58 14.59
CA VAL A 23 -10.21 1.82 13.35
C VAL A 23 -9.11 2.21 12.37
N PRO A 24 -8.25 1.26 11.94
CA PRO A 24 -7.25 1.53 10.92
C PRO A 24 -7.93 1.76 9.57
N VAL A 25 -7.78 2.96 9.03
CA VAL A 25 -8.44 3.38 7.78
C VAL A 25 -7.51 4.17 6.88
N GLY A 26 -7.70 4.03 5.58
CA GLY A 26 -7.15 4.96 4.59
C GLY A 26 -7.90 6.29 4.60
N LYS A 27 -7.27 7.35 4.08
CA LYS A 27 -7.91 8.68 3.97
C LYS A 27 -9.21 8.65 3.16
N ASP A 28 -9.29 7.75 2.18
CA ASP A 28 -10.47 7.53 1.34
C ASP A 28 -11.66 6.91 2.09
N GLN A 29 -11.43 6.31 3.26
CA GLN A 29 -12.45 5.66 4.09
C GLN A 29 -12.95 6.54 5.25
N LEU A 30 -12.39 7.74 5.42
CA LEU A 30 -12.82 8.68 6.46
C LEU A 30 -14.31 9.02 6.40
N PRO A 31 -14.95 9.21 5.23
CA PRO A 31 -16.39 9.44 5.18
C PRO A 31 -17.23 8.30 5.77
N HIS A 32 -16.82 7.05 5.58
CA HIS A 32 -17.50 5.89 6.17
C HIS A 32 -17.33 5.83 7.70
N LEU A 33 -16.14 6.18 8.19
CA LEU A 33 -15.89 6.25 9.62
C LEU A 33 -16.67 7.39 10.28
N GLU A 34 -16.81 8.54 9.62
CA GLU A 34 -17.61 9.65 10.15
C GLU A 34 -19.09 9.29 10.22
N LEU A 35 -19.63 8.64 9.18
CA LEU A 35 -20.99 8.10 9.23
C LEU A 35 -21.17 7.12 10.40
N THR A 36 -20.16 6.29 10.67
CA THR A 36 -20.18 5.37 11.82
C THR A 36 -20.30 6.11 13.14
N ARG A 37 -19.60 7.23 13.32
CA ARG A 37 -19.71 8.08 14.52
C ARG A 37 -21.06 8.77 14.62
N GLU A 38 -21.59 9.29 13.51
CA GLU A 38 -22.93 9.88 13.47
C GLU A 38 -23.99 8.87 13.89
N LEU A 39 -23.90 7.62 13.42
CA LEU A 39 -24.81 6.55 13.82
C LEU A 39 -24.66 6.19 15.29
N ALA A 40 -23.44 6.13 15.83
CA ALA A 40 -23.20 5.91 17.25
C ALA A 40 -23.82 7.01 18.13
N ARG A 41 -23.55 8.28 17.80
CA ARG A 41 -24.14 9.46 18.49
C ARG A 41 -25.66 9.40 18.44
N ARG A 42 -26.22 9.21 17.25
CA ARG A 42 -27.67 9.16 17.03
C ARG A 42 -28.33 8.01 17.78
N PHE A 43 -27.73 6.83 17.82
CA PHE A 43 -28.24 5.69 18.59
C PHE A 43 -28.28 6.02 20.08
N ASN A 44 -27.15 6.48 20.63
CA ASN A 44 -27.04 6.86 22.04
C ASN A 44 -28.07 7.95 22.41
N ASP A 45 -28.29 8.92 21.53
CA ASP A 45 -29.25 10.01 21.73
C ASP A 45 -30.72 9.57 21.67
N ILE A 46 -31.08 8.69 20.73
CA ILE A 46 -32.46 8.19 20.57
C ILE A 46 -32.84 7.28 21.72
N TYR A 47 -31.96 6.35 22.09
CA TYR A 47 -32.24 5.35 23.12
C TYR A 47 -31.81 5.79 24.53
N LYS A 48 -31.30 7.03 24.67
CA LYS A 48 -30.85 7.63 25.95
C LYS A 48 -29.86 6.71 26.68
N THR A 49 -28.82 6.32 25.98
CA THR A 49 -27.81 5.38 26.46
C THR A 49 -26.40 5.81 26.04
N SER A 50 -25.39 5.09 26.52
CA SER A 50 -23.97 5.29 26.20
C SER A 50 -23.31 3.96 25.81
N VAL A 51 -24.01 3.17 24.97
CA VAL A 51 -23.56 1.82 24.60
C VAL A 51 -22.39 1.87 23.61
N PHE A 52 -22.46 2.78 22.63
CA PHE A 52 -21.52 2.81 21.52
C PHE A 52 -20.54 3.97 21.67
N PRO A 53 -19.22 3.70 21.77
CA PRO A 53 -18.20 4.75 21.71
C PRO A 53 -18.04 5.28 20.28
N GLU A 54 -17.44 6.45 20.13
CA GLU A 54 -17.07 7.02 18.84
C GLU A 54 -15.65 6.57 18.45
N PRO A 55 -15.49 5.68 17.46
CA PRO A 55 -14.19 5.15 17.09
C PRO A 55 -13.30 6.23 16.46
N LYS A 56 -12.03 6.32 16.84
CA LYS A 56 -11.05 7.24 16.24
C LYS A 56 -10.39 6.61 15.01
N GLU A 57 -10.00 7.43 14.05
CA GLU A 57 -9.22 6.95 12.91
C GLU A 57 -7.79 6.59 13.36
N HIS A 58 -7.25 5.51 12.80
CA HIS A 58 -5.83 5.24 12.81
C HIS A 58 -5.30 5.27 11.38
N LEU A 59 -4.80 6.43 10.96
CA LEU A 59 -4.36 6.65 9.58
C LEU A 59 -3.05 5.91 9.28
N THR A 60 -3.02 5.23 8.13
CA THR A 60 -1.81 4.55 7.65
C THR A 60 -0.79 5.56 7.10
N LYS A 61 0.50 5.32 7.35
CA LYS A 61 1.62 6.15 6.84
C LYS A 61 1.76 6.08 5.32
N PHE A 62 1.41 4.93 4.73
CA PHE A 62 1.48 4.67 3.30
C PHE A 62 0.06 4.47 2.76
N PRO A 63 -0.59 5.53 2.26
CA PRO A 63 -2.00 5.45 1.89
C PRO A 63 -2.22 4.60 0.62
N LYS A 64 -1.20 4.39 -0.21
CA LYS A 64 -1.35 3.71 -1.49
C LYS A 64 -0.03 3.14 -2.01
N VAL A 65 -0.05 1.87 -2.40
CA VAL A 65 1.03 1.23 -3.16
C VAL A 65 0.71 1.31 -4.65
N ILE A 66 1.69 1.71 -5.44
CA ILE A 66 1.58 1.76 -6.91
C ILE A 66 1.90 0.40 -7.53
N GLY A 67 1.28 0.12 -8.67
CA GLY A 67 1.52 -1.10 -9.43
C GLY A 67 2.83 -1.04 -10.21
N THR A 68 3.18 -2.17 -10.85
CA THR A 68 4.37 -2.28 -11.70
C THR A 68 4.36 -1.36 -12.92
N ASP A 69 3.23 -0.73 -13.22
CA ASP A 69 3.01 0.21 -14.32
C ASP A 69 2.86 1.67 -13.88
N GLY A 70 3.08 1.97 -12.58
CA GLY A 70 2.95 3.31 -12.00
C GLY A 70 1.51 3.74 -11.67
N ARG A 71 0.48 2.97 -12.04
CA ARG A 71 -0.92 3.22 -11.68
C ARG A 71 -1.24 2.67 -10.28
N LYS A 72 -2.48 2.81 -9.80
CA LYS A 72 -2.93 2.11 -8.58
C LYS A 72 -2.70 0.60 -8.76
N MET A 73 -2.07 -0.06 -7.79
CA MET A 73 -1.94 -1.51 -7.82
C MET A 73 -3.35 -2.15 -7.77
N SER A 74 -3.68 -2.99 -8.75
CA SER A 74 -4.96 -3.68 -8.87
C SER A 74 -4.82 -4.97 -9.68
N LYS A 75 -5.43 -6.06 -9.21
CA LYS A 75 -5.45 -7.34 -9.93
C LYS A 75 -6.08 -7.20 -11.33
N SER A 76 -7.08 -6.32 -11.47
CA SER A 76 -7.74 -6.05 -12.75
C SER A 76 -6.85 -5.33 -13.77
N TYR A 77 -5.80 -4.65 -13.33
CA TYR A 77 -4.83 -4.00 -14.21
C TYR A 77 -3.62 -4.89 -14.52
N HIS A 78 -3.58 -6.10 -13.97
CA HIS A 78 -2.45 -7.03 -14.10
C HIS A 78 -1.10 -6.41 -13.71
N ASN A 79 -1.12 -5.46 -12.77
CA ASN A 79 0.06 -4.70 -12.31
C ASN A 79 0.45 -5.04 -10.85
N THR A 80 0.07 -6.22 -10.37
CA THR A 80 0.26 -6.66 -8.98
C THR A 80 1.45 -7.57 -8.80
N ILE A 81 2.08 -7.46 -7.63
CA ILE A 81 2.96 -8.48 -7.05
C ILE A 81 2.17 -9.14 -5.92
N ASN A 82 1.84 -10.43 -6.07
CA ASN A 82 1.05 -11.13 -5.06
C ASN A 82 1.98 -11.66 -3.96
N LEU A 83 1.46 -11.72 -2.73
CA LEU A 83 2.19 -12.33 -1.61
C LEU A 83 2.46 -13.83 -1.81
N SER A 84 1.72 -14.49 -2.70
CA SER A 84 1.89 -15.89 -3.06
C SER A 84 2.73 -16.12 -4.32
N ASP A 85 3.25 -15.06 -4.94
CA ASP A 85 4.11 -15.21 -6.12
C ASP A 85 5.43 -15.89 -5.70
N THR A 86 6.00 -16.71 -6.57
CA THR A 86 7.33 -17.30 -6.35
C THR A 86 8.42 -16.25 -6.50
N GLU A 87 9.60 -16.46 -5.90
CA GLU A 87 10.74 -15.55 -6.03
C GLU A 87 11.06 -15.19 -7.50
N PRO A 88 11.15 -16.15 -8.45
CA PRO A 88 11.41 -15.83 -9.85
C PRO A 88 10.33 -14.93 -10.46
N ALA A 89 9.06 -15.13 -10.09
CA ALA A 89 7.95 -14.32 -10.59
C ALA A 89 8.00 -12.88 -10.03
N VAL A 90 8.32 -12.71 -8.75
CA VAL A 90 8.50 -11.38 -8.12
C VAL A 90 9.64 -10.62 -8.80
N ARG A 91 10.80 -11.27 -8.95
CA ARG A 91 11.98 -10.67 -9.61
C ARG A 91 11.66 -10.28 -11.05
N GLN A 92 10.95 -11.13 -11.80
CA GLN A 92 10.57 -10.83 -13.17
C GLN A 92 9.60 -9.63 -13.27
N LYS A 93 8.61 -9.55 -12.38
CA LYS A 93 7.66 -8.42 -12.33
C LYS A 93 8.34 -7.09 -11.98
N LEU A 94 9.29 -7.10 -11.05
CA LEU A 94 10.08 -5.90 -10.73
C LEU A 94 11.04 -5.52 -11.86
N LYS A 95 11.61 -6.50 -12.57
CA LYS A 95 12.48 -6.25 -13.72
C LYS A 95 11.75 -5.49 -14.82
N THR A 96 10.50 -5.83 -15.10
CA THR A 96 9.66 -5.18 -16.13
C THR A 96 8.92 -3.94 -15.64
N MET A 97 9.04 -3.58 -14.36
CA MET A 97 8.38 -2.41 -13.78
C MET A 97 8.76 -1.12 -14.52
N VAL A 98 7.80 -0.22 -14.74
CA VAL A 98 8.09 1.07 -15.38
C VAL A 98 8.97 1.93 -14.46
N THR A 99 9.89 2.67 -15.07
CA THR A 99 10.75 3.64 -14.40
C THR A 99 10.39 5.05 -14.87
N ASP A 100 11.18 6.05 -14.47
CA ASP A 100 11.08 7.39 -15.03
C ASP A 100 11.13 7.37 -16.58
N PRO A 101 10.07 7.84 -17.28
CA PRO A 101 10.04 7.93 -18.73
C PRO A 101 11.11 8.84 -19.33
N ALA A 102 11.59 9.84 -18.58
CA ALA A 102 12.65 10.74 -19.04
C ALA A 102 14.00 10.02 -19.19
N ARG A 103 14.17 8.89 -18.52
CA ARG A 103 15.42 8.12 -18.52
C ARG A 103 15.43 7.04 -19.61
N VAL A 104 15.71 7.47 -20.83
CA VAL A 104 15.73 6.58 -22.02
C VAL A 104 17.03 5.77 -22.09
N ARG A 105 18.18 6.39 -21.81
CA ARG A 105 19.50 5.75 -21.82
C ARG A 105 20.07 5.64 -20.41
N ARG A 106 21.02 4.72 -20.20
CA ARG A 106 21.71 4.53 -18.90
C ARG A 106 22.38 5.82 -18.42
N THR A 107 22.95 6.59 -19.34
CA THR A 107 23.67 7.84 -19.10
C THR A 107 22.75 9.04 -18.85
N ASP A 108 21.44 8.90 -19.12
CA ASP A 108 20.50 9.99 -18.92
C ASP A 108 20.16 10.09 -17.41
N PRO A 109 20.17 11.29 -16.84
CA PRO A 109 19.75 11.50 -15.46
C PRO A 109 18.25 11.21 -15.33
N GLY A 110 17.87 10.54 -14.25
CA GLY A 110 16.47 10.27 -13.92
C GLY A 110 15.98 11.11 -12.74
N ASN A 111 14.67 11.18 -12.59
CA ASN A 111 14.00 11.75 -11.44
C ASN A 111 13.35 10.65 -10.57
N PRO A 112 13.93 10.34 -9.39
CA PRO A 112 13.36 9.38 -8.44
C PRO A 112 11.92 9.70 -8.03
N ASP A 113 11.54 10.97 -7.97
CA ASP A 113 10.20 11.39 -7.53
C ASP A 113 9.10 11.01 -8.52
N LEU A 114 9.47 10.74 -9.78
CA LEU A 114 8.56 10.30 -10.84
C LEU A 114 8.69 8.80 -11.14
N CYS A 115 9.55 8.08 -10.41
CA CYS A 115 9.89 6.71 -10.70
C CYS A 115 9.14 5.74 -9.77
N PRO A 116 8.28 4.86 -10.31
CA PRO A 116 7.59 3.88 -9.48
C PRO A 116 8.50 2.94 -8.68
N VAL A 117 9.68 2.64 -9.21
CA VAL A 117 10.68 1.81 -8.51
C VAL A 117 11.18 2.50 -7.23
N TYR A 118 11.29 3.83 -7.23
CA TYR A 118 11.75 4.57 -6.04
C TYR A 118 10.70 4.60 -4.93
N GLU A 119 9.41 4.60 -5.27
CA GLU A 119 8.34 4.44 -4.27
C GLU A 119 8.43 3.07 -3.57
N PHE A 120 8.86 2.01 -4.26
CA PHE A 120 9.14 0.72 -3.61
C PHE A 120 10.36 0.81 -2.69
N HIS A 121 11.40 1.57 -3.05
CA HIS A 121 12.53 1.81 -2.15
C HIS A 121 12.11 2.52 -0.86
N LYS A 122 11.17 3.48 -0.93
CA LYS A 122 10.62 4.16 0.26
C LYS A 122 9.91 3.19 1.23
N ILE A 123 9.37 2.09 0.70
CA ILE A 123 8.64 1.09 1.49
C ILE A 123 9.59 0.02 2.05
N TYR A 124 10.48 -0.53 1.21
CA TYR A 124 11.24 -1.75 1.54
C TYR A 124 12.73 -1.54 1.83
N SER A 125 13.30 -0.40 1.43
CA SER A 125 14.75 -0.15 1.58
C SER A 125 15.04 0.74 2.78
N PRO A 126 16.19 0.55 3.46
CA PRO A 126 16.60 1.44 4.55
C PRO A 126 16.97 2.83 4.03
N GLN A 127 16.91 3.85 4.91
CA GLN A 127 17.12 5.25 4.52
C GLN A 127 18.43 5.50 3.77
N GLY A 128 19.54 4.88 4.22
CA GLY A 128 20.84 5.03 3.54
C GLY A 128 20.84 4.54 2.09
N THR A 129 20.10 3.46 1.78
CA THR A 129 19.93 2.99 0.40
C THR A 129 19.03 3.92 -0.40
N GLN A 130 17.99 4.48 0.21
CA GLN A 130 17.12 5.47 -0.44
C GLN A 130 17.92 6.72 -0.84
N ASP A 131 18.72 7.26 0.07
CA ASP A 131 19.52 8.46 -0.15
C ASP A 131 20.57 8.25 -1.25
N GLN A 132 21.25 7.09 -1.24
CA GLN A 132 22.21 6.71 -2.27
C GLN A 132 21.55 6.61 -3.65
N ILE A 133 20.41 5.92 -3.74
CA ILE A 133 19.69 5.74 -5.02
C ILE A 133 19.13 7.07 -5.53
N ASN A 134 18.67 7.94 -4.63
CA ASN A 134 18.18 9.27 -5.00
C ASN A 134 19.30 10.08 -5.68
N LYS A 135 20.49 10.08 -5.07
CA LYS A 135 21.67 10.75 -5.63
C LYS A 135 22.11 10.11 -6.96
N ASP A 136 22.31 8.79 -6.97
CA ASP A 136 22.88 8.09 -8.13
C ASP A 136 21.95 8.08 -9.33
N CYS A 137 20.63 8.08 -9.13
CA CYS A 137 19.67 8.17 -10.21
C CYS A 137 19.71 9.56 -10.87
N ARG A 138 19.81 10.63 -10.07
CA ARG A 138 19.91 12.01 -10.57
C ARG A 138 21.23 12.31 -11.27
N THR A 139 22.32 11.64 -10.86
CA THR A 139 23.65 11.78 -11.50
C THR A 139 23.91 10.73 -12.58
N ALA A 140 22.93 9.88 -12.92
CA ALA A 140 23.06 8.76 -13.84
C ALA A 140 24.20 7.75 -13.49
N ALA A 141 24.61 7.69 -12.22
CA ALA A 141 25.66 6.79 -11.75
C ALA A 141 25.21 5.32 -11.66
N ILE A 142 23.92 5.08 -11.38
CA ILE A 142 23.33 3.73 -11.28
C ILE A 142 22.36 3.44 -12.41
N GLY A 143 22.42 2.27 -13.05
CA GLY A 143 21.44 1.87 -14.06
C GLY A 143 20.09 1.45 -13.47
N CYS A 144 18.99 1.64 -14.21
CA CYS A 144 17.65 1.22 -13.76
C CYS A 144 17.54 -0.28 -13.45
N ILE A 145 18.26 -1.13 -14.18
CA ILE A 145 18.28 -2.58 -13.93
C ILE A 145 18.95 -2.88 -12.59
N ASP A 146 20.05 -2.21 -12.28
CA ASP A 146 20.79 -2.43 -11.04
C ASP A 146 19.98 -1.91 -9.84
N CYS A 147 19.35 -0.75 -9.97
CA CYS A 147 18.40 -0.20 -8.99
C CYS A 147 17.24 -1.19 -8.72
N LYS A 148 16.62 -1.74 -9.78
CA LYS A 148 15.56 -2.76 -9.65
C LYS A 148 16.01 -4.04 -8.94
N LYS A 149 17.26 -4.47 -9.14
CA LYS A 149 17.79 -5.64 -8.43
C LYS A 149 17.86 -5.37 -6.92
N LEU A 150 18.35 -4.19 -6.53
CA LEU A 150 18.44 -3.82 -5.11
C LEU A 150 17.07 -3.85 -4.42
N VAL A 151 16.03 -3.29 -5.04
CA VAL A 151 14.68 -3.36 -4.44
C VAL A 151 14.09 -4.76 -4.48
N ALA A 152 14.40 -5.55 -5.52
CA ALA A 152 13.94 -6.93 -5.60
C ALA A 152 14.55 -7.79 -4.50
N ASP A 153 15.83 -7.62 -4.18
CA ASP A 153 16.47 -8.35 -3.09
C ASP A 153 15.82 -8.01 -1.74
N ARG A 154 15.55 -6.72 -1.48
CA ARG A 154 14.84 -6.29 -0.26
C ARG A 154 13.42 -6.83 -0.20
N LEU A 155 12.69 -6.82 -1.32
CA LEU A 155 11.32 -7.33 -1.37
C LEU A 155 11.28 -8.84 -1.13
N VAL A 156 12.20 -9.59 -1.75
CA VAL A 156 12.32 -11.04 -1.54
C VAL A 156 12.64 -11.34 -0.08
N GLU A 157 13.61 -10.64 0.52
CA GLU A 157 13.96 -10.78 1.94
C GLU A 157 12.73 -10.60 2.87
N GLN A 158 11.84 -9.65 2.55
CA GLN A 158 10.60 -9.43 3.31
C GLN A 158 9.51 -10.48 3.03
N LEU A 159 9.45 -11.02 1.82
CA LEU A 159 8.45 -12.02 1.42
C LEU A 159 8.83 -13.45 1.84
N THR A 160 10.11 -13.78 1.94
CA THR A 160 10.61 -15.11 2.37
C THR A 160 9.92 -15.61 3.65
N PRO A 161 9.88 -14.86 4.78
CA PRO A 161 9.21 -15.36 5.98
C PRO A 161 7.71 -15.59 5.78
N ILE A 162 7.06 -14.81 4.91
CA ILE A 162 5.64 -14.97 4.57
C ILE A 162 5.43 -16.25 3.75
N TRP A 163 6.32 -16.54 2.80
CA TRP A 163 6.28 -17.76 2.01
C TRP A 163 6.50 -19.01 2.87
N ASP A 164 7.45 -18.95 3.81
CA ASP A 164 7.73 -20.05 4.74
C ASP A 164 6.52 -20.35 5.64
N ILE A 165 5.86 -19.31 6.16
CA ILE A 165 4.64 -19.48 6.96
C ILE A 165 3.52 -20.05 6.08
N ARG A 166 3.31 -19.49 4.88
CA ARG A 166 2.27 -19.97 3.96
C ARG A 166 2.46 -21.44 3.61
N ALA A 167 3.70 -21.86 3.33
CA ALA A 167 4.01 -23.26 3.02
C ALA A 167 3.72 -24.23 4.17
N LYS A 168 3.69 -23.75 5.43
CA LYS A 168 3.29 -24.56 6.60
C LYS A 168 1.76 -24.62 6.78
N LEU A 169 1.01 -23.70 6.18
CA LEU A 169 -0.45 -23.60 6.30
C LEU A 169 -1.20 -24.25 5.12
N THR A 170 -0.49 -24.59 4.04
CA THR A 170 -1.03 -25.21 2.81
C THR A 170 -0.44 -26.59 2.62
#